data_AF-A0A936KS00-F1
#
_entry.id   AF-A0A936KS00-F1
#
_cell.length_a   1.000
_cell.length_b   1.000
_cell.length_c   1.000
_cell.angle_alpha   90.00
_cell.angle_beta   90.00
_cell.angle_gamma   90.00
#
_symmetry.space_group_name_H-M   'P 1'
#
loop_
_entity.id
_entity.type
_entity.pdbx_description
1 polymer ?
#
loop_
_entity_poly.entity_id
_entity_poly.type
_entity_poly.pdbx_seq_one_letter_code
_entity_poly.pdbx_strand_id
1 'polypeptide(L)'
;MKPRLLSILLIGVLITILFSCGTNAEDPADPADVNIVRTEAVATFASSLTETLVAVPSTSPTLTVEPTFTPEEGTATLESTPTANPCYNLFYIEDVTIPDNTQMKPGEVFTKTWLVQNTGGCAWRPGFTFRHVGGDAMRGNTVTMTEAIQTGSKRELSVQLVVPSGQNGLIQSAWRMADESGNFFGDTLSVNILVGSIATPAATNTP
;
A
#
# COMPACT_ATOMS: atom_id res chain seq x y z
N MET A 1 67.18 -5.55 35.27
CA MET A 1 66.09 -6.33 34.62
C MET A 1 64.74 -6.32 35.38
N LYS A 2 64.51 -5.46 36.39
CA LYS A 2 63.32 -5.56 37.29
C LYS A 2 62.19 -4.50 37.17
N PRO A 3 62.30 -3.33 36.49
CA PRO A 3 61.17 -2.39 36.44
C PRO A 3 60.15 -2.74 35.35
N ARG A 4 60.59 -3.36 34.24
CA ARG A 4 59.68 -3.73 33.13
C ARG A 4 58.82 -4.96 33.44
N LEU A 5 59.32 -5.88 34.25
CA LEU A 5 58.54 -7.04 34.68
C LEU A 5 57.45 -6.65 35.68
N LEU A 6 57.73 -5.66 36.56
CA LEU A 6 56.79 -5.19 37.56
C LEU A 6 55.63 -4.38 36.95
N SER A 7 55.89 -3.56 35.92
CA SER A 7 54.82 -2.85 35.18
C SER A 7 53.92 -3.80 34.39
N ILE A 8 54.47 -4.88 33.83
CA ILE A 8 53.66 -5.89 33.11
C ILE A 8 52.76 -6.66 34.09
N LEU A 9 53.26 -6.94 35.30
CA LEU A 9 52.50 -7.62 36.34
C LEU A 9 51.40 -6.73 36.94
N LEU A 10 51.64 -5.42 37.06
CA LEU A 10 50.63 -4.46 37.56
C LEU A 10 49.50 -4.20 36.55
N ILE A 11 49.81 -4.20 35.25
CA ILE A 11 48.82 -4.03 34.18
C ILE A 11 47.99 -5.30 33.98
N GLY A 12 48.59 -6.49 34.16
CA GLY A 12 47.88 -7.77 34.09
C GLY A 12 46.81 -7.94 35.17
N VAL A 13 47.08 -7.49 36.41
CA VAL A 13 46.14 -7.59 37.53
C VAL A 13 44.99 -6.57 37.41
N LEU A 14 45.19 -5.43 36.75
CA LEU A 14 44.13 -4.43 36.56
C LEU A 14 43.10 -4.85 35.50
N ILE A 15 43.48 -5.73 34.55
CA ILE A 15 42.60 -6.22 33.48
C ILE A 15 41.70 -7.37 33.97
N THR A 16 42.13 -8.13 34.99
CA THR A 16 41.36 -9.29 35.51
C THR A 16 40.18 -8.91 36.42
N ILE A 17 40.02 -7.64 36.80
CA ILE A 17 39.01 -7.21 37.79
C ILE A 17 37.72 -6.68 37.13
N LEU A 18 37.66 -6.56 35.79
CA LEU A 18 36.48 -6.02 35.08
C LEU A 18 35.52 -7.08 34.49
N PHE A 19 35.73 -8.38 34.74
CA PHE A 19 34.87 -9.47 34.26
C PHE A 19 34.09 -10.16 35.40
N SER A 20 33.53 -9.38 36.34
CA SER A 20 32.65 -9.91 37.39
C SER A 20 31.19 -9.54 37.15
N CYS A 21 30.48 -10.52 36.60
CA CYS A 21 29.10 -10.92 36.88
C CYS A 21 27.92 -10.00 36.48
N GLY A 22 26.99 -10.60 35.76
CA GLY A 22 25.65 -10.07 35.50
C GLY A 22 24.84 -10.97 34.56
N THR A 23 24.80 -12.28 34.81
CA THR A 23 23.88 -13.19 34.11
C THR A 23 22.50 -13.08 34.74
N ASN A 24 21.55 -12.43 34.06
CA ASN A 24 20.13 -12.64 34.28
C ASN A 24 19.60 -13.42 33.07
N ALA A 25 19.37 -14.71 33.27
CA ALA A 25 18.52 -15.54 32.42
C ALA A 25 17.13 -15.62 33.08
N GLU A 26 16.13 -16.07 32.30
CA GLU A 26 14.67 -16.15 32.57
C GLU A 26 13.93 -14.94 31.97
N ASP A 27 12.96 -15.03 31.05
CA ASP A 27 11.94 -16.05 30.76
C ASP A 27 11.36 -15.82 29.34
N PRO A 28 11.19 -16.81 28.44
CA PRO A 28 10.37 -16.64 27.25
C PRO A 28 8.90 -16.83 27.61
N ALA A 29 8.18 -15.71 27.70
CA ALA A 29 6.73 -15.69 27.83
C ALA A 29 6.06 -16.47 26.68
N ASP A 30 5.22 -17.40 27.10
CA ASP A 30 4.26 -18.20 26.35
C ASP A 30 3.47 -17.38 25.31
N PRO A 31 3.50 -17.73 24.01
CA PRO A 31 2.59 -17.11 23.05
C PRO A 31 1.19 -17.70 23.22
N ALA A 32 0.33 -16.96 23.93
CA ALA A 32 -1.09 -17.25 24.02
C ALA A 32 -1.70 -17.51 22.64
N ASP A 33 -2.36 -18.66 22.54
CA ASP A 33 -3.10 -19.19 21.39
C ASP A 33 -4.24 -18.24 20.96
N VAL A 34 -4.06 -17.54 19.84
CA VAL A 34 -5.03 -16.58 19.26
C VAL A 34 -6.15 -17.30 18.49
N ASN A 35 -6.22 -18.64 18.52
CA ASN A 35 -7.16 -19.39 17.69
C ASN A 35 -8.53 -19.71 18.35
N ILE A 36 -8.86 -19.15 19.53
CA ILE A 36 -10.11 -19.46 20.26
C ILE A 36 -11.23 -18.39 20.11
N VAL A 37 -11.02 -17.27 19.41
CA VAL A 37 -12.05 -16.21 19.30
C VAL A 37 -12.54 -15.96 17.87
N ARG A 38 -12.84 -17.02 17.10
CA ARG A 38 -13.38 -16.90 15.73
C ARG A 38 -14.71 -17.61 15.45
N THR A 39 -15.55 -17.71 16.47
CA THR A 39 -16.97 -18.08 16.37
C THR A 39 -17.63 -17.12 17.36
N GLU A 40 -18.48 -16.16 17.02
CA GLU A 40 -19.87 -16.33 16.59
C GLU A 40 -20.37 -14.99 15.99
N ALA A 41 -20.84 -14.98 14.74
CA ALA A 41 -21.81 -13.99 14.23
C ALA A 41 -22.17 -14.31 12.76
N VAL A 42 -22.75 -15.49 12.52
CA VAL A 42 -23.44 -15.79 11.25
C VAL A 42 -24.79 -16.40 11.63
N ALA A 43 -25.83 -15.58 11.77
CA ALA A 43 -27.25 -15.92 11.56
C ALA A 43 -28.21 -14.79 12.02
N THR A 44 -28.32 -13.69 11.25
CA THR A 44 -29.45 -12.73 11.45
C THR A 44 -30.01 -12.21 10.11
N PHE A 45 -30.18 -13.09 9.13
CA PHE A 45 -30.84 -12.80 7.85
C PHE A 45 -31.95 -13.83 7.60
N ALA A 46 -33.19 -13.60 8.08
CA ALA A 46 -34.44 -14.19 7.55
C ALA A 46 -35.71 -13.88 8.39
N SER A 47 -36.05 -12.62 8.70
CA SER A 47 -37.36 -12.35 9.31
C SER A 47 -37.94 -10.93 9.09
N SER A 48 -38.14 -10.51 7.84
CA SER A 48 -39.03 -9.37 7.56
C SER A 48 -39.71 -9.41 6.18
N LEU A 49 -40.07 -10.60 5.68
CA LEU A 49 -40.84 -10.81 4.45
C LEU A 49 -42.21 -11.42 4.77
N THR A 50 -43.12 -10.63 5.34
CA THR A 50 -44.58 -10.85 5.44
C THR A 50 -45.13 -9.65 6.21
N GLU A 51 -46.18 -8.92 5.88
CA GLU A 51 -47.26 -8.89 4.88
C GLU A 51 -47.52 -7.39 4.64
N THR A 52 -48.06 -6.92 3.53
CA THR A 52 -49.52 -6.71 3.42
C THR A 52 -49.82 -6.16 2.03
N LEU A 53 -50.43 -7.00 1.20
CA LEU A 53 -51.22 -6.58 0.05
C LEU A 53 -52.60 -6.15 0.57
N VAL A 54 -52.95 -4.87 0.43
CA VAL A 54 -54.35 -4.43 0.42
C VAL A 54 -54.56 -3.62 -0.86
N ALA A 55 -55.19 -4.27 -1.82
CA ALA A 55 -55.79 -3.62 -2.97
C ALA A 55 -57.09 -2.93 -2.53
N VAL A 56 -57.26 -1.66 -2.88
CA VAL A 56 -58.55 -0.96 -2.86
C VAL A 56 -58.70 -0.21 -4.18
N PRO A 57 -59.74 -0.49 -4.99
CA PRO A 57 -60.09 0.36 -6.11
C PRO A 57 -60.89 1.56 -5.58
N SER A 58 -60.45 2.78 -5.90
CA SER A 58 -61.24 3.99 -5.69
C SER A 58 -61.27 4.79 -6.99
N THR A 59 -62.47 4.90 -7.56
CA THR A 59 -62.81 5.74 -8.71
C THR A 59 -63.13 7.16 -8.27
N SER A 60 -62.74 8.14 -9.10
CA SER A 60 -63.30 9.52 -9.21
C SER A 60 -62.58 10.63 -8.42
N PRO A 61 -62.69 11.91 -8.82
CA PRO A 61 -62.46 12.51 -10.14
C PRO A 61 -61.32 13.55 -10.13
N THR A 62 -60.84 13.89 -11.33
CA THR A 62 -59.87 14.96 -11.62
C THR A 62 -60.32 16.32 -11.08
N LEU A 63 -59.50 16.95 -10.24
CA LEU A 63 -59.53 18.39 -10.00
C LEU A 63 -58.31 19.03 -10.67
N THR A 64 -58.60 19.87 -11.65
CA THR A 64 -57.68 20.81 -12.30
C THR A 64 -57.11 21.76 -11.24
N VAL A 65 -55.81 21.66 -10.97
CA VAL A 65 -55.09 22.62 -10.13
C VAL A 65 -54.48 23.67 -11.05
N GLU A 66 -54.96 24.90 -10.90
CA GLU A 66 -54.45 26.12 -11.49
C GLU A 66 -53.06 26.46 -10.88
N PRO A 67 -52.03 26.80 -11.68
CA PRO A 67 -50.71 27.12 -11.13
C PRO A 67 -50.74 28.48 -10.44
N THR A 68 -50.76 28.44 -9.10
CA THR A 68 -50.43 29.61 -8.27
C THR A 68 -48.91 29.75 -8.24
N PHE A 69 -48.40 30.84 -8.80
CA PHE A 69 -46.99 31.22 -8.70
C PHE A 69 -46.66 31.61 -7.26
N THR A 70 -46.12 30.67 -6.49
CA THR A 70 -45.42 30.95 -5.23
C THR A 70 -44.02 31.45 -5.57
N PRO A 71 -43.55 32.59 -5.02
CA PRO A 71 -42.16 32.99 -5.13
C PRO A 71 -41.31 31.98 -4.36
N GLU A 72 -40.54 31.17 -5.08
CA GLU A 72 -39.54 30.29 -4.51
C GLU A 72 -38.42 31.17 -3.91
N GLU A 73 -38.41 31.29 -2.59
CA GLU A 73 -37.32 31.91 -1.85
C GLU A 73 -36.09 31.05 -2.04
N GLY A 74 -35.24 31.46 -2.99
CA GLY A 74 -34.05 30.77 -3.41
C GLY A 74 -33.07 30.57 -2.26
N THR A 75 -33.20 29.44 -1.58
CA THR A 75 -32.11 28.90 -0.78
C THR A 75 -31.08 28.38 -1.78
N ALA A 76 -30.06 29.19 -2.06
CA ALA A 76 -28.92 28.78 -2.85
C ALA A 76 -28.15 27.67 -2.11
N THR A 77 -28.58 26.43 -2.28
CA THR A 77 -27.73 25.27 -2.01
C THR A 77 -26.62 25.31 -3.04
N LEU A 78 -25.39 25.50 -2.57
CA LEU A 78 -24.18 25.35 -3.38
C LEU A 78 -24.06 23.87 -3.79
N GLU A 79 -24.82 23.46 -4.80
CA GLU A 79 -24.53 22.21 -5.50
C GLU A 79 -23.15 22.38 -6.15
N SER A 80 -22.19 21.60 -5.64
CA SER A 80 -20.92 21.40 -6.30
C SER A 80 -21.22 20.82 -7.67
N THR A 81 -20.95 21.60 -8.72
CA THR A 81 -21.02 21.16 -10.10
C THR A 81 -20.30 19.81 -10.21
N PRO A 82 -20.92 18.74 -10.73
CA PRO A 82 -20.24 17.46 -10.90
C PRO A 82 -19.12 17.70 -11.91
N THR A 83 -17.88 17.82 -11.41
CA THR A 83 -16.69 17.79 -12.26
C THR A 83 -16.77 16.50 -13.06
N ALA A 84 -16.98 16.61 -14.38
CA ALA A 84 -17.11 15.45 -15.24
C ALA A 84 -15.89 14.54 -15.02
N ASN A 85 -16.12 13.34 -14.49
CA ASN A 85 -15.05 12.42 -14.17
C ASN A 85 -14.32 12.03 -15.48
N PRO A 86 -12.98 12.03 -15.52
CA PRO A 86 -12.27 11.65 -16.73
C PRO A 86 -12.60 10.19 -17.13
N CYS A 87 -12.61 9.91 -18.43
CA CYS A 87 -12.91 8.58 -18.96
C CYS A 87 -11.94 7.53 -18.39
N TYR A 88 -10.63 7.78 -18.44
CA TYR A 88 -9.64 6.91 -17.81
C TYR A 88 -9.07 7.57 -16.56
N ASN A 89 -9.11 6.86 -15.44
CA ASN A 89 -8.46 7.27 -14.21
C ASN A 89 -8.00 6.04 -13.43
N LEU A 90 -6.86 6.16 -12.77
CA LEU A 90 -6.30 5.15 -11.87
C LEU A 90 -6.11 5.81 -10.51
N PHE A 91 -6.66 5.18 -9.49
CA PHE A 91 -6.48 5.55 -8.09
C PHE A 91 -5.60 4.52 -7.40
N TYR A 92 -4.53 4.98 -6.74
CA TYR A 92 -3.68 4.15 -5.90
C TYR A 92 -4.37 3.83 -4.57
N ILE A 93 -4.33 2.56 -4.15
CA ILE A 93 -4.86 2.14 -2.85
C ILE A 93 -3.72 1.90 -1.87
N GLU A 94 -2.84 0.95 -2.17
CA GLU A 94 -1.74 0.55 -1.28
C GLU A 94 -0.63 -0.21 -2.02
N ASP A 95 0.52 -0.27 -1.37
CA ASP A 95 1.60 -1.17 -1.73
C ASP A 95 1.27 -2.58 -1.23
N VAL A 96 1.14 -3.53 -2.16
CA VAL A 96 0.94 -4.95 -1.82
C VAL A 96 2.27 -5.61 -1.48
N THR A 97 3.33 -5.22 -2.17
CA THR A 97 4.69 -5.68 -1.86
C THR A 97 5.65 -4.50 -1.75
N ILE A 98 6.75 -4.74 -1.03
CA ILE A 98 7.87 -3.80 -0.85
C ILE A 98 7.37 -2.41 -0.42
N PRO A 99 6.95 -2.24 0.85
CA PRO A 99 6.58 -0.94 1.38
C PRO A 99 7.71 0.08 1.20
N ASP A 100 7.35 1.36 1.23
CA ASP A 100 8.33 2.43 1.15
C ASP A 100 9.44 2.30 2.21
N ASN A 101 10.66 2.64 1.79
CA ASN A 101 11.90 2.58 2.57
C ASN A 101 12.36 1.16 2.94
N THR A 102 11.85 0.13 2.25
CA THR A 102 12.38 -1.23 2.39
C THR A 102 13.89 -1.24 2.08
N GLN A 103 14.68 -1.85 2.98
CA GLN A 103 16.11 -2.04 2.78
C GLN A 103 16.37 -3.16 1.78
N MET A 104 17.16 -2.87 0.74
CA MET A 104 17.45 -3.82 -0.34
C MET A 104 18.95 -3.86 -0.64
N LYS A 105 19.45 -5.02 -1.08
CA LYS A 105 20.85 -5.16 -1.48
C LYS A 105 21.07 -4.66 -2.91
N PRO A 106 22.25 -4.07 -3.22
CA PRO A 106 22.60 -3.76 -4.59
C PRO A 106 22.52 -5.00 -5.50
N GLY A 107 21.89 -4.88 -6.67
CA GLY A 107 21.71 -5.98 -7.63
C GLY A 107 20.57 -6.95 -7.30
N GLU A 108 19.86 -6.77 -6.19
CA GLU A 108 18.73 -7.62 -5.81
C GLU A 108 17.57 -7.51 -6.82
N VAL A 109 16.98 -8.65 -7.18
CA VAL A 109 15.79 -8.71 -8.04
C VAL A 109 14.56 -8.83 -7.15
N PHE A 110 13.56 -7.98 -7.37
CA PHE A 110 12.32 -8.00 -6.61
C PHE A 110 11.12 -7.71 -7.50
N THR A 111 9.92 -8.06 -7.03
CA THR A 111 8.67 -7.71 -7.72
C THR A 111 7.89 -6.74 -6.86
N LYS A 112 7.67 -5.55 -7.39
CA LYS A 112 6.83 -4.53 -6.77
C LYS A 112 5.40 -4.69 -7.28
N THR A 113 4.45 -4.76 -6.36
CA THR A 113 3.03 -4.86 -6.65
C THR A 113 2.27 -3.75 -5.93
N TRP A 114 1.41 -3.05 -6.65
CA TRP A 114 0.51 -2.04 -6.12
C TRP A 114 -0.94 -2.50 -6.31
N LEU A 115 -1.78 -2.26 -5.31
CA LEU A 115 -3.23 -2.39 -5.44
C LEU A 115 -3.79 -1.05 -5.92
N VAL A 116 -4.57 -1.08 -7.00
CA VAL A 116 -5.16 0.10 -7.62
C VAL A 116 -6.64 -0.10 -7.89
N GLN A 117 -7.35 0.99 -8.17
CA GLN A 117 -8.74 0.97 -8.61
C GLN A 117 -8.94 1.81 -9.87
N ASN A 118 -9.75 1.30 -10.80
CA ASN A 118 -10.25 2.11 -11.90
C ASN A 118 -11.38 3.01 -11.39
N THR A 119 -11.11 4.30 -11.22
CA THR A 119 -12.11 5.30 -10.81
C THR A 119 -12.61 6.14 -11.97
N GLY A 120 -12.19 5.83 -13.21
CA GLY A 120 -12.62 6.53 -14.42
C GLY A 120 -13.98 6.05 -14.95
N GLY A 121 -14.59 6.84 -15.83
CA GLY A 121 -15.87 6.49 -16.47
C GLY A 121 -15.82 5.34 -17.50
N CYS A 122 -14.63 4.90 -17.87
CA CYS A 122 -14.39 3.90 -18.92
C CYS A 122 -13.50 2.76 -18.42
N ALA A 123 -13.77 1.54 -18.91
CA ALA A 123 -12.88 0.40 -18.68
C ALA A 123 -11.52 0.63 -19.35
N TRP A 124 -10.44 0.26 -18.66
CA TRP A 124 -9.12 0.18 -19.30
C TRP A 124 -9.11 -1.04 -20.20
N ARG A 125 -8.68 -0.87 -21.45
CA ARG A 125 -8.74 -1.94 -22.45
C ARG A 125 -7.45 -2.76 -22.48
N PRO A 126 -7.49 -4.00 -22.99
CA PRO A 126 -6.26 -4.71 -23.36
C PRO A 126 -5.42 -3.85 -24.30
N GLY A 127 -4.10 -3.89 -24.14
CA GLY A 127 -3.16 -3.06 -24.90
C GLY A 127 -2.76 -1.75 -24.21
N PHE A 128 -3.49 -1.33 -23.18
CA PHE A 128 -3.05 -0.23 -22.32
C PHE A 128 -1.73 -0.61 -21.63
N THR A 129 -0.88 0.36 -21.34
CA THR A 129 0.48 0.10 -20.82
C THR A 129 0.77 0.78 -19.50
N PHE A 130 1.46 0.09 -18.60
CA PHE A 130 2.00 0.64 -17.36
C PHE A 130 3.50 0.87 -17.55
N ARG A 131 3.92 2.14 -17.50
CA ARG A 131 5.23 2.57 -17.98
C ARG A 131 5.99 3.36 -16.93
N HIS A 132 7.30 3.22 -16.93
CA HIS A 132 8.19 4.08 -16.16
C HIS A 132 8.10 5.52 -16.68
N VAL A 133 8.00 6.48 -15.76
CA VAL A 133 7.86 7.91 -16.06
C VAL A 133 8.87 8.80 -15.33
N GLY A 134 9.62 8.28 -14.36
CA GLY A 134 10.63 9.08 -13.64
C GLY A 134 11.36 8.31 -12.55
N GLY A 135 12.48 8.88 -12.09
CA GLY A 135 13.40 8.21 -11.17
C GLY A 135 14.32 7.22 -11.89
N ASP A 136 14.80 6.24 -11.14
CA ASP A 136 15.59 5.12 -11.69
C ASP A 136 14.62 4.06 -12.22
N ALA A 137 14.79 3.60 -13.46
CA ALA A 137 13.92 2.58 -14.03
C ALA A 137 14.08 1.21 -13.37
N MET A 138 15.18 0.99 -12.61
CA MET A 138 15.52 -0.27 -11.96
C MET A 138 15.45 -1.46 -12.93
N ARG A 139 15.82 -1.24 -14.19
CA ARG A 139 15.71 -2.21 -15.31
C ARG A 139 14.29 -2.77 -15.52
N GLY A 140 13.27 -2.10 -15.00
CA GLY A 140 11.87 -2.46 -15.19
C GLY A 140 11.43 -2.28 -16.64
N ASN A 141 10.59 -3.20 -17.10
CA ASN A 141 9.99 -3.15 -18.43
C ASN A 141 8.56 -2.63 -18.36
N THR A 142 8.10 -2.02 -19.46
CA THR A 142 6.69 -1.70 -19.65
C THR A 142 5.83 -2.94 -19.55
N VAL A 143 4.74 -2.86 -18.80
CA VAL A 143 3.75 -3.94 -18.68
C VAL A 143 2.54 -3.60 -19.54
N THR A 144 2.16 -4.50 -20.44
CA THR A 144 0.95 -4.36 -21.26
C THR A 144 -0.20 -5.13 -20.63
N MET A 145 -1.34 -4.48 -20.47
CA MET A 145 -2.54 -5.12 -19.94
C MET A 145 -3.09 -6.10 -20.97
N THR A 146 -3.33 -7.35 -20.56
CA THR A 146 -3.91 -8.40 -21.42
C THR A 146 -5.42 -8.49 -21.30
N GLU A 147 -5.99 -7.97 -20.21
CA GLU A 147 -7.40 -8.03 -19.86
C GLU A 147 -7.97 -6.64 -19.64
N ALA A 148 -9.27 -6.49 -19.87
CA ALA A 148 -9.97 -5.25 -19.57
C ALA A 148 -10.20 -5.10 -18.07
N ILE A 149 -10.00 -3.88 -17.53
CA ILE A 149 -10.26 -3.57 -16.12
C ILE A 149 -11.45 -2.61 -16.07
N GLN A 150 -12.58 -3.13 -15.58
CA GLN A 150 -13.85 -2.40 -15.55
C GLN A 150 -13.81 -1.23 -14.57
N THR A 151 -14.63 -0.20 -14.84
CA THR A 151 -14.86 0.90 -13.90
C THR A 151 -15.28 0.37 -12.52
N GLY A 152 -14.73 0.97 -11.47
CA GLY A 152 -14.93 0.59 -10.08
C GLY A 152 -14.13 -0.63 -9.62
N SER A 153 -13.52 -1.40 -10.53
CA SER A 153 -12.80 -2.62 -10.17
C SER A 153 -11.41 -2.32 -9.59
N LYS A 154 -11.00 -3.16 -8.63
CA LYS A 154 -9.62 -3.18 -8.11
C LYS A 154 -8.75 -4.16 -8.90
N ARG A 155 -7.46 -3.86 -9.01
CA ARG A 155 -6.48 -4.72 -9.69
C ARG A 155 -5.10 -4.55 -9.04
N GLU A 156 -4.33 -5.63 -9.00
CA GLU A 156 -2.91 -5.58 -8.70
C GLU A 156 -2.10 -5.34 -9.98
N LEU A 157 -1.21 -4.36 -9.94
CA LEU A 157 -0.22 -4.11 -10.99
C LEU A 157 1.16 -4.49 -10.46
N SER A 158 1.87 -5.34 -11.18
CA SER A 158 3.20 -5.84 -10.77
C SER A 158 4.27 -5.53 -11.81
N VAL A 159 5.45 -5.14 -11.34
CA VAL A 159 6.65 -4.94 -12.16
C VAL A 159 7.84 -5.63 -11.49
N GLN A 160 8.58 -6.43 -12.26
CA GLN A 160 9.87 -6.96 -11.81
C GLN A 160 10.94 -5.88 -11.99
N LEU A 161 11.69 -5.62 -10.92
CA LEU A 161 12.71 -4.59 -10.83
C LEU A 161 14.02 -5.18 -10.31
N VAL A 162 15.13 -4.50 -10.61
CA VAL A 162 16.48 -4.85 -10.20
C VAL A 162 17.14 -3.64 -9.57
N VAL A 163 17.56 -3.78 -8.32
CA VAL A 163 18.25 -2.71 -7.58
C VAL A 163 19.55 -2.35 -8.30
N PRO A 164 19.83 -1.07 -8.61
CA PRO A 164 21.08 -0.65 -9.21
C PRO A 164 22.29 -1.06 -8.35
N SER A 165 23.25 -1.77 -8.94
CA SER A 165 24.40 -2.33 -8.20
C SER A 165 25.46 -1.30 -7.77
N GLY A 166 25.43 -0.09 -8.36
CA GLY A 166 26.42 0.96 -8.14
C GLY A 166 25.92 2.18 -7.36
N GLN A 167 24.73 2.10 -6.76
CA GLN A 167 24.11 3.21 -6.03
C GLN A 167 23.79 2.79 -4.59
N ASN A 168 23.90 3.75 -3.67
CA ASN A 168 23.47 3.62 -2.27
C ASN A 168 22.58 4.82 -1.92
N GLY A 169 21.80 4.70 -0.86
CA GLY A 169 20.83 5.70 -0.42
C GLY A 169 19.40 5.38 -0.87
N LEU A 170 18.53 6.38 -0.80
CA LEU A 170 17.14 6.26 -1.23
C LEU A 170 17.07 6.27 -2.75
N ILE A 171 16.51 5.21 -3.34
CA ILE A 171 16.28 5.10 -4.78
C ILE A 171 14.78 4.99 -5.03
N GLN A 172 14.29 5.80 -5.96
CA GLN A 172 12.89 5.84 -6.34
C GLN A 172 12.71 5.41 -7.81
N SER A 173 11.64 4.67 -8.08
CA SER A 173 11.13 4.41 -9.44
C SER A 173 9.66 4.79 -9.53
N ALA A 174 9.28 5.59 -10.52
CA ALA A 174 7.92 6.11 -10.71
C ALA A 174 7.30 5.61 -12.01
N TRP A 175 6.03 5.22 -11.94
CA TRP A 175 5.29 4.49 -12.97
C TRP A 175 3.89 5.05 -13.15
N ARG A 176 3.38 5.02 -14.38
CA ARG A 176 2.05 5.55 -14.69
C ARG A 176 1.36 4.77 -15.79
N MET A 177 0.04 4.72 -15.73
CA MET A 177 -0.79 4.08 -16.74
C MET A 177 -0.92 4.96 -17.97
N ALA A 178 -0.88 4.35 -19.15
CA ALA A 178 -1.07 5.00 -20.45
C ALA A 178 -2.10 4.25 -21.31
N ASP A 179 -2.90 5.01 -22.04
CA ASP A 179 -3.87 4.48 -23.00
C ASP A 179 -3.20 3.95 -24.30
N GLU A 180 -4.00 3.44 -25.23
CA GLU A 180 -3.55 2.95 -26.55
C GLU A 180 -2.82 4.02 -27.39
N SER A 181 -3.11 5.30 -27.16
CA SER A 181 -2.45 6.43 -27.83
C SER A 181 -1.17 6.88 -27.11
N GLY A 182 -0.85 6.26 -25.97
CA GLY A 182 0.30 6.60 -25.13
C GLY A 182 0.06 7.78 -24.19
N ASN A 183 -1.18 8.27 -24.04
CA ASN A 183 -1.49 9.34 -23.10
C ASN A 183 -1.54 8.80 -21.67
N PHE A 184 -0.83 9.47 -20.76
CA PHE A 184 -0.82 9.08 -19.35
C PHE A 184 -2.08 9.53 -18.61
N PHE A 185 -2.58 8.70 -17.69
CA PHE A 185 -3.72 9.01 -16.85
C PHE A 185 -3.55 8.47 -15.42
N GLY A 186 -4.38 8.97 -14.50
CA GLY A 186 -4.40 8.55 -13.10
C GLY A 186 -3.17 8.93 -12.30
N ASP A 187 -3.08 8.34 -11.11
CA ASP A 187 -2.00 8.54 -10.16
C ASP A 187 -0.66 8.01 -10.69
N THR A 188 0.43 8.64 -10.25
CA THR A 188 1.78 8.13 -10.45
C THR A 188 2.12 7.20 -9.28
N LEU A 189 2.37 5.93 -9.57
CA LEU A 189 2.74 4.92 -8.61
C LEU A 189 4.24 4.92 -8.43
N SER A 190 4.72 4.86 -7.19
CA SER A 190 6.15 4.90 -6.89
C SER A 190 6.57 3.72 -6.04
N VAL A 191 7.85 3.37 -6.13
CA VAL A 191 8.53 2.51 -5.17
C VAL A 191 9.78 3.23 -4.68
N ASN A 192 9.91 3.32 -3.36
CA ASN A 192 11.05 3.94 -2.69
C ASN A 192 11.78 2.87 -1.88
N ILE A 193 13.04 2.58 -2.24
CA ILE A 193 13.89 1.59 -1.53
C ILE A 193 15.13 2.26 -0.97
N LEU A 194 15.62 1.73 0.15
CA LEU A 194 16.88 2.15 0.73
C LEU A 194 17.97 1.12 0.41
N VAL A 195 19.00 1.54 -0.33
CA VAL A 195 20.08 0.67 -0.78
C VAL A 195 21.35 0.98 0.00
N GLY A 196 21.99 -0.03 0.57
CA GLY A 196 23.26 0.17 1.27
C GLY A 196 23.61 -0.89 2.29
N SER A 197 24.84 -0.81 2.79
CA SER A 197 25.45 -1.80 3.67
C SER A 197 24.75 -1.84 5.04
N ILE A 198 24.04 -2.92 5.32
CA ILE A 198 24.02 -3.44 6.70
C ILE A 198 25.47 -3.81 7.01
N ALA A 199 26.14 -3.00 7.82
CA ALA A 199 27.41 -3.41 8.39
C ALA A 199 27.15 -4.71 9.14
N THR A 200 27.66 -5.83 8.62
CA THR A 200 27.78 -7.05 9.43
C THR A 200 28.54 -6.64 10.68
N PRO A 201 27.98 -6.76 11.90
CA PRO A 201 28.77 -6.49 13.10
C PRO A 201 29.99 -7.40 13.02
N ALA A 202 31.19 -6.79 13.07
CA ALA A 202 32.43 -7.52 13.01
C ALA A 202 32.36 -8.66 14.02
N ALA A 203 32.58 -9.90 13.58
CA ALA A 203 32.67 -11.03 14.48
C ALA A 203 33.78 -10.70 15.49
N THR A 204 33.37 -10.44 16.74
CA THR A 204 34.29 -10.32 17.86
C THR A 204 34.95 -11.68 18.02
N ASN A 205 36.15 -11.83 17.45
CA ASN A 205 37.01 -12.95 17.77
C ASN A 205 37.45 -12.74 19.21
N THR A 206 36.72 -13.36 20.13
CA THR A 206 37.07 -13.45 21.55
C THR A 206 38.29 -14.39 21.67
N PRO A 207 39.43 -13.94 22.22
CA PRO A 207 40.58 -14.80 22.49
C PRO A 207 40.33 -15.78 23.65
#